data_AF-A0A960CI39-F1
#
_entry.id   AF-A0A960CI39-F1
#
_cell.length_a   1.000
_cell.length_b   1.000
_cell.length_c   1.000
_cell.angle_alpha   90.00
_cell.angle_beta   90.00
_cell.angle_gamma   90.00
#
_symmetry.space_group_name_H-M   'P 1'
#
loop_
_entity.id
_entity.type
_entity.pdbx_description
1 polymer ?
#
loop_
_entity_poly.entity_id
_entity_poly.type
_entity_poly.pdbx_seq_one_letter_code
_entity_poly.pdbx_strand_id
1 'polypeptide(L)'
;MAEKRNPLAATGETVRVNIRRLREASNLGYAELARRVKSAGRGIPELGLRRIEEGERRVDVDDLMALAAALEVSPIALLMPSTTHGDETTATAVGEVTAHRFWNWLTGEMPLTGDAPSAVFGFISRSVPDWLLGTDYKLVEAGLSPRKEYSVRRPDKVLNRETSNGDD
;
A
#
# COMPACT_ATOMS: atom_id res chain seq x y z
N MET A 1 -6.87 13.95 35.97
CA MET A 1 -7.32 14.06 34.56
C MET A 1 -6.67 12.91 33.82
N ALA A 2 -7.47 12.01 33.21
CA ALA A 2 -6.92 10.82 32.56
C ALA A 2 -6.16 11.23 31.29
N GLU A 3 -4.86 10.93 31.27
CA GLU A 3 -3.97 11.11 30.13
C GLU A 3 -4.61 10.49 28.88
N LYS A 4 -4.73 11.28 27.81
CA LYS A 4 -5.42 10.89 26.59
C LYS A 4 -4.64 9.73 25.94
N ARG A 5 -5.19 8.53 26.13
CA ARG A 5 -4.68 7.21 25.72
C ARG A 5 -4.22 7.23 24.26
N ASN A 6 -2.90 7.12 24.03
CA ASN A 6 -2.21 6.94 22.75
C ASN A 6 -2.81 7.76 21.57
N PRO A 7 -2.29 8.95 21.21
CA PRO A 7 -2.81 9.77 20.12
C PRO A 7 -2.69 9.08 18.75
N LEU A 8 -3.48 9.52 17.77
CA LEU A 8 -3.32 9.06 16.37
C LEU A 8 -1.93 9.48 15.85
N ALA A 9 -1.27 8.55 15.16
CA ALA A 9 -0.08 8.86 14.38
C ALA A 9 -0.47 9.49 13.03
N ALA A 10 0.50 10.03 12.30
CA ALA A 10 0.28 10.77 11.05
C ALA A 10 -0.60 10.03 10.01
N THR A 11 -0.39 8.73 9.80
CA THR A 11 -1.24 7.94 8.89
C THR A 11 -2.69 7.82 9.39
N GLY A 12 -2.91 7.68 10.70
CA GLY A 12 -4.27 7.64 11.26
C GLY A 12 -5.00 8.98 11.11
N GLU A 13 -4.25 10.08 11.23
CA GLU A 13 -4.73 11.44 10.95
C GLU A 13 -5.15 11.58 9.47
N THR A 14 -4.31 11.14 8.53
CA THR A 14 -4.63 11.11 7.09
C THR A 14 -5.91 10.32 6.82
N VAL A 15 -6.03 9.12 7.38
CA VAL A 15 -7.20 8.25 7.16
C VAL A 15 -8.48 8.92 7.63
N ARG A 16 -8.53 9.48 8.84
CA ARG A 16 -9.77 10.13 9.33
C ARG A 16 -10.16 11.36 8.50
N VAL A 17 -9.19 12.15 8.06
CA VAL A 17 -9.43 13.33 7.20
C VAL A 17 -9.98 12.90 5.85
N ASN A 18 -9.43 11.84 5.25
CA ASN A 18 -9.90 11.30 3.97
C ASN A 18 -11.29 10.68 4.06
N ILE A 19 -11.60 9.93 5.13
CA ILE A 19 -12.94 9.40 5.36
C ILE A 19 -13.96 10.53 5.37
N ARG A 20 -13.70 11.59 6.15
CA ARG A 20 -14.58 12.76 6.21
C ARG A 20 -14.74 13.43 4.84
N ARG A 21 -13.63 13.74 4.19
CA ARG A 21 -13.60 14.41 2.88
C ARG A 21 -14.40 13.64 1.83
N LEU A 22 -14.20 12.33 1.74
CA LEU A 22 -14.88 11.47 0.76
C LEU A 22 -16.35 11.26 1.09
N ARG A 23 -16.70 11.13 2.37
CA ARG A 23 -18.08 11.06 2.83
C ARG A 23 -18.84 12.34 2.45
N GLU A 24 -18.26 13.50 2.73
CA GLU A 24 -18.85 14.81 2.42
C GLU A 24 -18.93 15.05 0.89
N ALA A 25 -17.88 14.71 0.13
CA ALA A 25 -17.90 14.80 -1.33
C ALA A 25 -18.96 13.91 -1.98
N SER A 26 -19.30 12.79 -1.33
CA SER A 26 -20.35 11.86 -1.77
C SER A 26 -21.74 12.20 -1.20
N ASN A 27 -21.87 13.34 -0.51
CA ASN A 27 -23.10 13.78 0.17
C ASN A 27 -23.71 12.72 1.10
N LEU A 28 -22.86 11.92 1.76
CA LEU A 28 -23.30 10.83 2.65
C LEU A 28 -23.41 11.33 4.11
N GLY A 29 -24.59 11.13 4.69
CA GLY A 29 -24.76 11.23 6.15
C GLY A 29 -24.15 10.02 6.88
N TYR A 30 -23.91 10.16 8.19
CA TYR A 30 -23.40 9.06 9.02
C TYR A 30 -24.29 7.82 8.98
N ALA A 31 -25.62 7.99 8.99
CA ALA A 31 -26.58 6.89 8.91
C ALA A 31 -26.42 6.04 7.64
N GLU A 32 -26.20 6.68 6.49
CA GLU A 32 -26.01 5.99 5.23
C GLU A 32 -24.64 5.32 5.17
N LEU A 33 -23.58 6.01 5.59
CA LEU A 33 -22.26 5.38 5.65
C LEU A 33 -22.27 4.16 6.60
N ALA A 34 -22.92 4.25 7.76
CA ALA A 34 -23.05 3.12 8.70
C ALA A 34 -23.75 1.91 8.05
N ARG A 35 -24.81 2.15 7.26
CA ARG A 35 -25.47 1.09 6.49
C ARG A 35 -24.53 0.46 5.47
N ARG A 36 -23.81 1.27 4.69
CA ARG A 36 -22.88 0.79 3.66
C ARG A 36 -21.72 -0.03 4.25
N VAL A 37 -21.11 0.47 5.33
CA VAL A 37 -20.03 -0.26 6.03
C VAL A 37 -20.55 -1.59 6.59
N LYS A 38 -21.79 -1.61 7.12
CA LYS A 38 -22.45 -2.85 7.56
C LYS A 38 -22.65 -3.83 6.42
N SER A 39 -23.09 -3.36 5.24
CA SER A 39 -23.22 -4.18 4.03
C SER A 39 -21.88 -4.73 3.55
N ALA A 40 -20.77 -4.00 3.79
CA ALA A 40 -19.40 -4.46 3.53
C ALA A 40 -18.86 -5.43 4.61
N GLY A 41 -19.70 -5.87 5.56
CA GLY A 41 -19.34 -6.87 6.56
C GLY A 41 -18.84 -6.31 7.90
N ARG A 42 -18.83 -4.98 8.10
CA ARG A 42 -18.40 -4.36 9.37
C ARG A 42 -19.48 -3.48 9.99
N GLY A 43 -19.88 -3.79 11.21
CA GLY A 43 -20.87 -3.00 11.96
C GLY A 43 -20.25 -1.78 12.63
N ILE A 44 -20.22 -0.63 11.97
CA ILE A 44 -19.79 0.65 12.58
C ILE A 44 -21.03 1.54 12.80
N PRO A 45 -21.45 1.80 14.07
CA PRO A 45 -22.57 2.70 14.33
C PRO A 45 -22.20 4.16 14.01
N GLU A 46 -23.20 5.02 13.78
CA GLU A 46 -23.00 6.43 13.44
C GLU A 46 -22.09 7.18 14.43
N LEU A 47 -22.28 6.95 15.73
CA LEU A 47 -21.42 7.52 16.77
C LEU A 47 -19.97 7.05 16.63
N GLY A 48 -19.77 5.81 16.19
CA GLY A 48 -18.45 5.26 15.90
C GLY A 48 -17.77 5.93 14.71
N LEU A 49 -18.52 6.19 13.63
CA LEU A 49 -18.03 6.94 12.46
C LEU A 49 -17.66 8.37 12.83
N ARG A 50 -18.51 9.06 13.60
CA ARG A 50 -18.23 10.41 14.07
C ARG A 50 -16.93 10.46 14.89
N ARG A 51 -16.77 9.54 15.84
CA ARG A 51 -15.56 9.44 16.66
C ARG A 51 -14.31 9.11 15.83
N ILE A 52 -14.43 8.38 14.73
CA ILE A 52 -13.32 8.16 13.79
C ILE A 52 -12.91 9.49 13.17
N GLU A 53 -13.86 10.26 12.62
CA GLU A 53 -13.59 11.55 11.99
C GLU A 53 -13.05 12.60 12.97
N GLU A 54 -13.47 12.55 14.24
CA GLU A 54 -12.97 13.39 15.33
C GLU A 54 -11.60 12.93 15.89
N GLY A 55 -11.10 11.77 15.45
CA GLY A 55 -9.85 11.19 15.91
C GLY A 55 -9.89 10.58 17.31
N GLU A 56 -11.09 10.40 17.86
CA GLU A 56 -11.34 9.77 19.15
C GLU A 56 -11.37 8.24 19.07
N ARG A 57 -11.58 7.69 17.88
CA ARG A 57 -11.56 6.26 17.60
C ARG A 57 -10.58 5.95 16.46
N ARG A 58 -9.73 4.94 16.68
CA ARG A 58 -8.85 4.38 15.65
C ARG A 58 -9.64 3.54 14.64
N VAL A 59 -9.14 3.54 13.41
CA VAL A 59 -9.54 2.64 12.32
C VAL A 59 -8.60 1.43 12.35
N ASP A 60 -9.16 0.23 12.52
CA ASP A 60 -8.41 -1.01 12.32
C ASP A 60 -8.31 -1.36 10.81
N VAL A 61 -7.58 -2.43 10.46
CA VAL A 61 -7.37 -2.80 9.05
C VAL A 61 -8.66 -3.18 8.34
N ASP A 62 -9.58 -3.86 9.03
CA ASP A 62 -10.84 -4.29 8.43
C ASP A 62 -11.86 -3.14 8.35
N ASP A 63 -11.84 -2.21 9.32
CA ASP A 63 -12.55 -0.95 9.27
C ASP A 63 -12.07 -0.15 8.05
N LEU A 64 -10.74 -0.08 7.80
CA LEU A 64 -10.18 0.57 6.61
C LEU A 64 -10.72 -0.06 5.32
N MET A 65 -10.72 -1.39 5.23
CA MET A 65 -11.24 -2.10 4.05
C MET A 65 -12.74 -1.85 3.84
N ALA A 66 -13.54 -1.95 4.90
CA ALA A 66 -14.99 -1.76 4.83
C ALA A 66 -15.37 -0.30 4.54
N LEU A 67 -14.63 0.67 5.08
CA LEU A 67 -14.81 2.09 4.78
C LEU A 67 -14.41 2.41 3.34
N ALA A 68 -13.31 1.86 2.83
CA ALA A 68 -12.91 2.01 1.44
C ALA A 68 -14.00 1.48 0.49
N ALA A 69 -14.51 0.27 0.77
CA ALA A 69 -15.61 -0.33 0.00
C ALA A 69 -16.90 0.50 0.10
N ALA A 70 -17.28 0.97 1.29
CA ALA A 70 -18.50 1.76 1.50
C ALA A 70 -18.45 3.15 0.83
N LEU A 71 -17.24 3.72 0.70
CA LEU A 71 -16.96 4.99 0.03
C LEU A 71 -16.62 4.81 -1.45
N GLU A 72 -16.64 3.58 -1.98
CA GLU A 72 -16.36 3.26 -3.38
C GLU A 72 -14.96 3.73 -3.85
N VAL A 73 -13.97 3.62 -2.97
CA VAL A 73 -12.56 3.96 -3.25
C VAL A 73 -11.62 2.80 -2.93
N SER A 74 -10.37 2.86 -3.39
CA SER A 74 -9.34 1.91 -2.96
C SER A 74 -8.90 2.21 -1.51
N PRO A 75 -8.39 1.21 -0.76
CA PRO A 75 -7.80 1.46 0.56
C PRO A 75 -6.63 2.44 0.51
N ILE A 76 -5.86 2.44 -0.59
CA ILE A 76 -4.76 3.38 -0.84
C ILE A 76 -5.29 4.82 -0.85
N ALA A 77 -6.47 5.09 -1.42
CA ALA A 77 -7.05 6.43 -1.43
C ALA A 77 -7.34 6.98 -0.02
N LEU A 78 -7.59 6.10 0.97
CA LEU A 78 -7.73 6.50 2.38
C LEU A 78 -6.38 6.72 3.05
N LEU A 79 -5.35 5.98 2.66
CA LEU A 79 -3.99 6.10 3.19
C LEU A 79 -3.22 7.29 2.62
N MET A 80 -3.56 7.74 1.40
CA MET A 80 -2.85 8.81 0.70
C MET A 80 -3.17 10.18 1.27
N PRO A 81 -2.16 10.99 1.64
CA PRO A 81 -2.38 12.37 2.03
C PRO A 81 -3.07 13.18 0.93
N SER A 82 -3.92 14.13 1.33
CA SER A 82 -4.57 15.05 0.40
C SER A 82 -3.58 16.15 -0.01
N THR A 83 -2.89 15.93 -1.13
CA THR A 83 -1.94 16.87 -1.74
C THR A 83 -2.28 17.12 -3.20
N THR A 84 -1.87 18.26 -3.72
CA THR A 84 -2.05 18.67 -5.13
C THR A 84 -0.91 18.23 -6.05
N HIS A 85 0.29 18.00 -5.51
CA HIS A 85 1.49 17.68 -6.29
C HIS A 85 2.24 16.47 -5.73
N GLY A 86 2.72 15.60 -6.61
CA GLY A 86 3.44 14.38 -6.22
C GLY A 86 4.74 14.63 -5.46
N ASP A 87 5.36 15.80 -5.67
CA ASP A 87 6.65 16.16 -5.05
C ASP A 87 6.48 16.76 -3.64
N GLU A 88 5.24 17.02 -3.19
CA GLU A 88 4.99 17.50 -1.85
C GLU A 88 5.33 16.42 -0.81
N THR A 89 6.14 16.80 0.17
CA THR A 89 6.49 15.96 1.31
C THR A 89 5.33 15.91 2.30
N THR A 90 5.03 14.71 2.77
CA THR A 90 3.94 14.46 3.73
C THR A 90 4.44 13.64 4.91
N ALA A 91 3.90 13.92 6.10
CA ALA A 91 4.15 13.12 7.27
C ALA A 91 3.31 11.84 7.22
N THR A 92 3.97 10.70 7.41
CA THR A 92 3.33 9.38 7.50
C THR A 92 3.83 8.66 8.75
N ALA A 93 3.26 7.49 9.07
CA ALA A 93 3.77 6.66 10.16
C ALA A 93 5.21 6.15 9.92
N VAL A 94 5.72 6.24 8.68
CA VAL A 94 7.09 5.84 8.31
C VAL A 94 8.04 7.03 8.14
N GLY A 95 7.62 8.23 8.56
CA GLY A 95 8.39 9.47 8.44
C GLY A 95 7.90 10.38 7.32
N GLU A 96 8.74 11.36 6.96
CA GLU A 96 8.49 12.30 5.87
C GLU A 96 8.88 11.68 4.53
N VAL A 97 7.95 11.65 3.58
CA VAL A 97 8.13 11.11 2.23
C VAL A 97 7.37 11.96 1.22
N THR A 98 7.84 12.03 -0.03
CA THR A 98 7.03 12.67 -1.09
C THR A 98 5.80 11.82 -1.39
N ALA A 99 4.71 12.47 -1.79
CA ALA A 99 3.48 11.76 -2.13
C ALA A 99 3.66 10.76 -3.27
N HIS A 100 4.47 11.09 -4.28
CA HIS A 100 4.81 10.18 -5.37
C HIS A 100 5.59 8.95 -4.87
N ARG A 101 6.58 9.14 -3.98
CA ARG A 101 7.32 8.02 -3.40
C ARG A 101 6.42 7.12 -2.56
N PHE A 102 5.52 7.72 -1.79
CA PHE A 102 4.57 6.99 -0.95
C PHE A 102 3.57 6.20 -1.79
N TRP A 103 3.05 6.79 -2.86
CA TRP A 103 2.18 6.11 -3.83
C TRP A 103 2.86 4.88 -4.43
N ASN A 104 4.06 5.05 -5.01
CA ASN A 104 4.80 3.96 -5.65
C ASN A 104 5.14 2.84 -4.66
N TRP A 105 5.34 3.18 -3.38
CA TRP A 105 5.52 2.18 -2.35
C TRP A 105 4.24 1.40 -2.04
N LEU A 106 3.12 2.09 -1.87
CA LEU A 106 1.83 1.46 -1.60
C LEU A 106 1.34 0.58 -2.77
N THR A 107 1.69 0.94 -4.01
CA THR A 107 1.32 0.16 -5.21
C THR A 107 2.31 -0.96 -5.55
N GLY A 108 3.41 -1.10 -4.80
CA GLY A 108 4.40 -2.16 -5.02
C GLY A 108 5.38 -1.88 -6.17
N GLU A 109 5.48 -0.63 -6.63
CA GLU A 109 6.35 -0.21 -7.73
C GLU A 109 7.78 0.10 -7.27
N MET A 110 7.96 0.78 -6.13
CA MET A 110 9.28 1.20 -5.61
C MET A 110 9.36 1.07 -4.08
N PRO A 111 10.51 0.67 -3.50
CA PRO A 111 10.67 0.65 -2.03
C PRO A 111 10.58 2.07 -1.45
N LEU A 112 10.28 2.25 -0.15
CA LEU A 112 10.33 3.61 0.46
C LEU A 112 11.72 4.25 0.36
N THR A 113 12.77 3.45 0.58
CA THR A 113 14.16 3.90 0.61
C THR A 113 15.03 3.11 -0.37
N GLY A 114 16.00 3.80 -0.97
CA GLY A 114 16.97 3.22 -1.89
C GLY A 114 16.46 3.11 -3.33
N ASP A 115 17.34 3.46 -4.28
CA ASP A 115 17.04 3.45 -5.73
C ASP A 115 17.96 2.53 -6.52
N ALA A 116 18.87 1.82 -5.83
CA ALA A 116 19.73 0.85 -6.48
C ALA A 116 18.87 -0.24 -7.14
N PRO A 117 19.19 -0.68 -8.38
CA PRO A 117 18.41 -1.68 -9.09
C PRO A 117 18.14 -2.96 -8.28
N SER A 118 19.12 -3.40 -7.49
CA SER A 118 18.98 -4.57 -6.60
C SER A 118 17.97 -4.36 -5.47
N ALA A 119 17.89 -3.15 -4.90
CA ALA A 119 16.93 -2.81 -3.86
C ALA A 119 15.49 -2.74 -4.41
N VAL A 120 15.33 -2.08 -5.56
CA VAL A 120 14.05 -1.99 -6.28
C VAL A 120 13.55 -3.39 -6.64
N PHE A 121 14.42 -4.21 -7.24
CA PHE A 121 14.09 -5.59 -7.59
C PHE A 121 13.72 -6.46 -6.38
N GLY A 122 14.50 -6.36 -5.30
CA GLY A 122 14.20 -7.07 -4.06
C GLY A 122 12.85 -6.66 -3.47
N PHE A 123 12.46 -5.39 -3.59
CA PHE A 123 11.15 -4.94 -3.17
C PHE A 123 10.03 -5.50 -4.05
N ILE A 124 10.11 -5.33 -5.37
CA ILE A 124 9.10 -5.81 -6.32
C ILE A 124 8.85 -7.33 -6.14
N SER A 125 9.93 -8.12 -6.06
CA SER A 125 9.83 -9.59 -5.89
C SER A 125 9.15 -10.05 -4.59
N ARG A 126 9.10 -9.19 -3.54
CA ARG A 126 8.40 -9.47 -2.28
C ARG A 126 7.00 -8.86 -2.21
N SER A 127 6.78 -7.76 -2.93
CA SER A 127 5.54 -6.97 -2.84
C SER A 127 4.51 -7.35 -3.90
N VAL A 128 4.96 -7.81 -5.08
CA VAL A 128 4.08 -8.11 -6.20
C VAL A 128 3.79 -9.62 -6.25
N PRO A 129 2.51 -10.03 -6.27
CA PRO A 129 2.14 -11.45 -6.33
C PRO A 129 2.66 -12.15 -7.59
N ASP A 130 2.91 -13.45 -7.48
CA ASP A 130 3.48 -14.27 -8.58
C ASP A 130 2.64 -14.25 -9.86
N TRP A 131 1.31 -14.24 -9.71
CA TRP A 131 0.39 -14.21 -10.84
C TRP A 131 0.44 -12.89 -11.61
N LEU A 132 0.94 -11.81 -11.00
CA LEU A 132 1.07 -10.50 -11.62
C LEU A 132 2.48 -10.28 -12.20
N LEU A 133 3.52 -10.80 -11.54
CA LEU A 133 4.89 -10.77 -12.08
C LEU A 133 5.11 -11.72 -13.26
N GLY A 134 4.25 -12.73 -13.38
CA GLY A 134 4.53 -13.89 -14.22
C GLY A 134 5.51 -14.84 -13.54
N THR A 135 5.32 -16.14 -13.75
CA THR A 135 6.13 -17.20 -13.13
C THR A 135 7.58 -17.26 -13.64
N ASP A 136 7.90 -16.53 -14.70
CA ASP A 136 9.20 -16.54 -15.37
C ASP A 136 9.69 -15.10 -15.64
N TYR A 137 10.31 -14.45 -14.65
CA TYR A 137 11.09 -13.24 -14.90
C TYR A 137 12.59 -13.57 -14.90
N LYS A 138 13.26 -13.23 -16.01
CA LYS A 138 14.71 -13.31 -16.13
C LYS A 138 15.32 -11.95 -15.79
N LEU A 139 16.15 -11.88 -14.75
CA LEU A 139 17.02 -10.73 -14.57
C LEU A 139 18.07 -10.78 -15.70
N VAL A 140 17.94 -9.92 -16.70
CA VAL A 140 19.03 -9.68 -17.65
C VAL A 140 19.89 -8.58 -17.05
N GLU A 141 20.96 -8.96 -16.36
CA GLU A 141 21.99 -8.02 -15.94
C GLU A 141 22.59 -7.43 -17.22
N ALA A 142 22.31 -6.16 -17.49
CA ALA A 142 22.89 -5.47 -18.63
C ALA A 142 24.41 -5.35 -18.40
N GLY A 143 25.19 -6.25 -19.02
CA GLY A 143 26.54 -5.92 -19.49
C GLY A 143 27.74 -6.77 -19.04
N LEU A 144 27.62 -7.80 -18.18
CA LEU A 144 28.79 -8.60 -17.79
C LEU A 144 28.57 -10.11 -18.00
N SER A 145 29.41 -10.69 -18.86
CA SER A 145 29.57 -12.15 -18.95
C SER A 145 30.34 -12.66 -17.72
N PRO A 146 30.07 -13.88 -17.23
CA PRO A 146 29.12 -14.86 -17.74
C PRO A 146 27.70 -14.67 -17.18
N ARG A 147 26.69 -14.82 -18.05
CA ARG A 147 25.27 -14.79 -17.68
C ARG A 147 24.98 -15.86 -16.62
N LYS A 148 24.59 -15.45 -15.41
CA LYS A 148 24.05 -16.36 -14.39
C LYS A 148 22.55 -16.13 -14.27
N GLU A 149 21.76 -17.16 -14.55
CA GLU A 149 20.31 -17.17 -14.30
C GLU A 149 20.08 -17.56 -12.83
N TYR A 150 19.44 -16.67 -12.07
CA TYR A 150 19.09 -16.90 -10.66
C TYR A 150 17.58 -17.03 -10.50
N SER A 151 17.12 -18.11 -9.85
CA SER A 151 15.75 -18.19 -9.35
C SER A 151 15.66 -17.47 -8.02
N VAL A 152 14.84 -16.41 -7.94
CA VAL A 152 14.78 -15.55 -6.74
C VAL A 152 14.05 -16.21 -5.58
N ARG A 153 13.10 -17.11 -5.87
CA ARG A 153 12.41 -17.91 -4.84
C ARG A 153 13.19 -19.16 -4.42
N ARG A 154 14.19 -19.58 -5.19
CA ARG A 154 15.09 -20.70 -4.87
C ARG A 154 16.53 -20.25 -5.09
N PRO A 155 17.08 -19.41 -4.20
CA PRO A 155 18.43 -18.86 -4.38
C PRO A 155 19.50 -19.95 -4.51
N ASP A 156 19.22 -21.16 -4.01
CA ASP A 156 20.12 -22.32 -4.06
C ASP A 156 20.10 -23.07 -5.40
N LYS A 157 19.18 -22.73 -6.31
CA LYS A 157 19.01 -23.43 -7.59
C LYS A 157 19.63 -22.61 -8.72
N VAL A 158 20.90 -22.88 -9.03
CA VAL A 158 21.55 -22.38 -10.24
C VAL A 158 20.94 -23.10 -11.45
N LEU A 159 20.28 -22.35 -12.34
CA LEU A 159 19.80 -22.88 -13.62
C LEU A 159 20.98 -22.86 -14.60
N ASN A 160 21.79 -23.92 -14.58
CA ASN A 160 22.81 -24.09 -15.61
C ASN A 160 22.13 -24.46 -16.93
N ARG A 161 22.40 -23.67 -17.97
CA ARG A 161 22.15 -24.10 -19.35
C ARG A 161 23.19 -25.17 -19.66
N GLU A 162 22.77 -26.44 -19.68
CA GLU A 162 23.54 -27.45 -20.41
C GLU A 162 23.57 -27.00 -21.87
N THR A 163 24.70 -26.46 -22.28
CA THR A 163 25.05 -26.37 -23.69
C THR A 163 25.19 -27.81 -24.16
N SER A 164 24.11 -28.37 -24.69
CA SER A 164 24.18 -29.54 -25.56
C SER A 164 24.99 -29.12 -26.78
N ASN A 165 26.29 -29.41 -26.73
CA ASN A 165 27.06 -29.69 -27.93
C ASN A 165 26.46 -30.98 -28.50
N GLY A 166 25.65 -30.84 -29.54
CA GLY A 166 25.27 -31.93 -30.42
C GLY A 166 25.87 -31.64 -31.78
N ASP A 167 26.84 -32.48 -32.16
CA ASP A 167 27.44 -32.54 -33.48
C ASP A 167 26.38 -32.72 -34.58
N ASP A 168 26.54 -31.98 -35.69
CA ASP A 168 26.47 -32.47 -37.08
C ASP A 168 27.08 -31.43 -38.03
#